data_AF-A0AB34DEI6-F1
#
_entry.id   AF-A0AB34DEI6-F1
#
_cell.length_a   1.000
_cell.length_b   1.000
_cell.length_c   1.000
_cell.angle_alpha   90.00
_cell.angle_beta   90.00
_cell.angle_gamma   90.00
#
_symmetry.space_group_name_H-M   'P 1'
#
loop_
_entity.id
_entity.type
_entity.pdbx_description
1 polymer ?
#
loop_
_entity_poly.entity_id
_entity_poly.type
_entity_poly.pdbx_seq_one_letter_code
_entity_poly.pdbx_strand_id
1 'polypeptide(L)'
;MAKVFHPIESLLVPATTGQKAHPANTEYKVSYGSEIWDGIAVEVYKVQMVYDGKVSGRRSPSYPCASDYQKVHEAMQQLIEKHGK
;
A
#
# COMPACT_ATOMS: atom_id res chain seq x y z
N MET A 1 -0.35 -16.57 -11.59
CA MET A 1 -1.24 -16.01 -10.52
C MET A 1 -0.38 -15.63 -9.31
N ALA A 2 -0.37 -14.36 -8.88
CA ALA A 2 0.39 -13.94 -7.72
C ALA A 2 -0.14 -14.61 -6.44
N LYS A 3 0.70 -15.34 -5.71
CA LYS A 3 0.25 -16.14 -4.55
C LYS A 3 0.52 -15.47 -3.21
N VAL A 4 1.73 -14.95 -3.02
CA VAL A 4 2.17 -14.39 -1.73
C VAL A 4 3.03 -13.17 -1.97
N PHE A 5 2.75 -12.10 -1.22
CA PHE A 5 3.56 -10.88 -1.17
C PHE A 5 4.46 -10.92 0.06
N HIS A 6 5.76 -10.69 -0.14
CA HIS A 6 6.79 -10.63 0.88
C HIS A 6 7.32 -9.20 0.95
N PRO A 7 6.82 -8.35 1.86
CA PRO A 7 7.31 -6.98 2.00
C PRO A 7 8.75 -6.97 2.53
N ILE A 8 9.59 -6.13 1.94
CA ILE A 8 10.93 -5.81 2.44
C ILE A 8 10.86 -4.53 3.29
N GLU A 9 10.19 -3.49 2.76
CA GLU A 9 9.98 -2.24 3.46
C GLU A 9 8.53 -1.77 3.28
N SER A 10 7.99 -1.10 4.30
CA SER A 10 6.63 -0.60 4.28
C SER A 10 6.54 0.74 4.99
N LEU A 11 5.79 1.66 4.38
CA LEU A 11 5.38 2.93 4.97
C LEU A 11 3.86 2.87 5.20
N LEU A 12 3.42 3.28 6.39
CA LEU A 12 2.01 3.44 6.70
C LEU A 12 1.63 4.91 6.51
N VAL A 13 0.60 5.14 5.70
CA VAL A 13 0.07 6.47 5.42
C VAL A 13 -1.34 6.55 5.99
N PRO A 14 -1.61 7.39 7.00
CA PRO A 14 -2.95 7.58 7.53
C PRO A 14 -3.92 8.05 6.43
N ALA A 15 -5.07 7.38 6.32
CA ALA A 15 -6.12 7.79 5.41
C ALA A 15 -7.00 8.89 6.03
N THR A 16 -7.66 9.67 5.18
CA THR A 16 -8.73 10.57 5.63
C THR A 16 -9.91 9.74 6.11
N THR A 17 -10.37 10.02 7.34
CA THR A 17 -11.47 9.28 7.98
C THR A 17 -12.64 10.19 8.35
N GLY A 18 -13.83 9.61 8.53
CA GLY A 18 -15.03 10.34 8.92
C GLY A 18 -16.30 9.86 8.21
N GLN A 19 -17.43 10.53 8.44
CA GLN A 19 -18.77 10.09 7.99
C GLN A 19 -18.90 9.94 6.46
N LYS A 20 -18.11 10.68 5.67
CA LYS A 20 -18.09 10.61 4.20
C LYS A 20 -16.74 10.13 3.64
N ALA A 21 -15.96 9.42 4.45
CA ALA A 21 -14.62 8.94 4.11
C ALA A 21 -14.41 7.51 4.65
N HIS A 22 -13.16 7.08 4.82
CA HIS A 22 -12.87 5.77 5.38
C HIS A 22 -13.27 5.69 6.87
N PRO A 23 -13.52 4.48 7.40
CA PRO A 23 -13.65 4.25 8.84
C PRO A 23 -12.43 4.75 9.62
N ALA A 24 -12.59 4.98 10.93
CA ALA A 24 -11.47 5.28 11.82
C ALA A 24 -10.38 4.19 11.72
N ASN A 25 -9.13 4.56 12.04
CA ASN A 25 -7.96 3.67 12.00
C ASN A 25 -7.73 3.00 10.63
N THR A 26 -8.01 3.75 9.55
CA THR A 26 -7.69 3.33 8.19
C THR A 26 -6.34 3.89 7.77
N GLU A 27 -5.49 3.04 7.20
CA GLU A 27 -4.19 3.42 6.65
C GLU A 27 -3.99 2.77 5.28
N TYR A 28 -3.12 3.38 4.47
CA TYR A 28 -2.53 2.75 3.31
C TYR A 28 -1.16 2.21 3.69
N LYS A 29 -0.95 0.91 3.50
CA LYS A 29 0.37 0.30 3.58
C LYS A 29 1.01 0.30 2.20
N VAL A 30 1.95 1.21 1.99
CA VAL A 30 2.74 1.34 0.76
C VAL A 30 4.04 0.55 0.96
N SER A 31 4.33 -0.42 0.10
CA SER A 31 5.41 -1.37 0.32
C SER A 31 6.24 -1.61 -0.94
N TYR A 32 7.54 -1.86 -0.73
CA TYR A 32 8.43 -2.48 -1.68
C TYR A 32 8.73 -3.91 -1.19
N GLY A 33 8.78 -4.87 -2.10
CA GLY A 33 9.02 -6.26 -1.75
C GLY A 33 8.97 -7.17 -2.98
N SER A 34 8.71 -8.46 -2.76
CA SER A 34 8.59 -9.42 -3.85
C SER A 34 7.25 -10.15 -3.85
N GLU A 35 6.75 -10.47 -5.04
CA GLU A 35 5.66 -11.41 -5.23
C GLU A 35 6.10 -12.60 -6.07
N ILE A 36 5.62 -13.79 -5.73
CA ILE A 36 5.84 -14.97 -6.57
C ILE A 36 4.82 -14.98 -7.71
N TRP A 37 5.30 -14.70 -8.93
CA TRP A 37 4.53 -14.75 -10.17
C TRP A 37 5.03 -15.94 -11.00
N ASP A 38 4.15 -16.94 -11.16
CA ASP A 38 4.43 -18.15 -11.94
C ASP A 38 5.75 -18.86 -11.57
N GLY A 39 6.06 -18.86 -10.26
CA GLY A 39 7.24 -19.50 -9.69
C GLY A 39 8.46 -18.59 -9.59
N ILE A 40 8.39 -17.36 -10.12
CA ILE A 40 9.50 -16.40 -10.11
C ILE A 40 9.22 -15.30 -9.09
N ALA A 41 10.21 -14.97 -8.27
CA ALA A 41 10.15 -13.80 -7.39
C ALA A 41 10.33 -12.52 -8.23
N VAL A 42 9.31 -11.69 -8.26
CA VAL A 42 9.30 -10.41 -8.98
C VAL A 42 9.27 -9.28 -7.96
N GLU A 43 10.20 -8.34 -8.06
CA GLU A 43 10.21 -7.12 -7.27
C GLU A 43 9.01 -6.25 -7.65
N VAL A 44 8.23 -5.83 -6.66
CA VAL A 44 7.03 -5.04 -6.88
C VAL A 44 6.90 -3.94 -5.84
N TYR A 45 6.18 -2.90 -6.26
CA TYR A 45 5.65 -1.88 -5.36
C TYR A 45 4.15 -2.10 -5.21
N LYS A 46 3.65 -2.06 -3.98
CA LYS A 46 2.27 -2.44 -3.67
C LYS A 46 1.66 -1.51 -2.63
N VAL A 47 0.41 -1.13 -2.88
CA VAL A 47 -0.44 -0.41 -1.91
C VAL A 47 -1.52 -1.35 -1.42
N GLN A 48 -1.68 -1.48 -0.11
CA GLN A 48 -2.72 -2.28 0.52
C GLN A 48 -3.50 -1.44 1.54
N MET A 49 -4.82 -1.60 1.57
CA MET A 49 -5.64 -0.99 2.63
C MET A 49 -5.42 -1.72 3.95
N VAL A 50 -5.33 -0.97 5.04
CA VAL A 50 -5.26 -1.46 6.42
C VAL A 50 -6.43 -0.87 7.19
N TYR A 51 -7.22 -1.73 7.84
CA TYR A 51 -8.28 -1.33 8.76
C TYR A 51 -7.97 -1.92 10.13
N ASP A 52 -7.93 -1.08 11.17
CA ASP A 52 -7.63 -1.49 12.55
C ASP A 52 -6.35 -2.36 12.63
N GLY A 53 -5.29 -1.93 11.96
CA GLY A 53 -4.00 -2.62 11.92
C GLY A 53 -3.97 -3.90 11.09
N LYS A 54 -5.07 -4.28 10.41
CA LYS A 54 -5.15 -5.50 9.58
C LYS A 54 -5.24 -5.18 8.10
N VAL A 55 -4.38 -5.82 7.31
CA VAL A 55 -4.40 -5.70 5.85
C VAL A 55 -5.69 -6.29 5.29
N SER A 56 -6.40 -5.47 4.51
CA SER A 56 -7.68 -5.80 3.90
C SER A 56 -7.51 -6.48 2.53
N GLY A 57 -6.79 -7.60 2.51
CA GLY A 57 -6.69 -8.56 1.40
C GLY A 57 -6.92 -8.02 -0.02
N ARG A 58 -8.04 -8.43 -0.64
CA ARG A 58 -8.38 -8.19 -2.06
C ARG A 58 -8.99 -6.80 -2.35
N ARG A 59 -8.99 -5.86 -1.41
CA ARG A 59 -9.55 -4.52 -1.66
C ARG A 59 -8.51 -3.64 -2.33
N SER A 60 -8.89 -3.08 -3.49
CA SER A 60 -8.12 -2.01 -4.11
C SER A 60 -8.14 -0.76 -3.21
N PRO A 61 -7.02 -0.03 -3.11
CA PRO A 61 -7.01 1.24 -2.40
C PRO A 61 -7.95 2.24 -3.06
N SER A 62 -8.67 3.00 -2.24
CA SER A 62 -9.56 4.08 -2.67
C SER A 62 -9.20 5.34 -1.92
N TYR A 63 -9.25 6.49 -2.57
CA TYR A 63 -8.83 7.78 -2.01
C TYR A 63 -10.05 8.71 -1.91
N PRO A 64 -10.59 8.96 -0.71
CA PRO A 64 -11.78 9.80 -0.54
C PRO A 64 -11.49 11.28 -0.84
N CYS A 65 -10.22 11.68 -0.90
CA CYS A 65 -9.79 13.00 -1.33
C CYS A 65 -8.44 12.92 -2.08
N ALA A 66 -8.11 13.97 -2.83
CA ALA A 66 -6.85 14.04 -3.58
C ALA A 66 -5.61 13.99 -2.66
N SER A 67 -5.72 14.52 -1.45
CA SER A 67 -4.58 14.57 -0.52
C SER A 67 -4.13 13.18 -0.04
N ASP A 68 -5.04 12.21 0.06
CA ASP A 68 -4.68 10.83 0.40
C ASP A 68 -3.87 10.18 -0.71
N TYR A 69 -4.28 10.37 -1.97
CA TYR A 69 -3.53 9.90 -3.13
C TYR A 69 -2.13 10.54 -3.18
N GLN A 70 -2.02 11.86 -2.95
CA GLN A 70 -0.75 12.57 -2.96
C GLN A 70 0.21 12.02 -1.91
N LYS A 71 -0.24 11.82 -0.67
CA LYS A 71 0.59 11.23 0.41
C LYS A 71 1.02 9.79 0.08
N VAL A 72 0.13 8.99 -0.48
CA VAL A 72 0.46 7.62 -0.93
C VAL A 72 1.48 7.66 -2.08
N HIS A 73 1.34 8.62 -3.00
CA HIS A 73 2.29 8.82 -4.08
C HIS A 73 3.66 9.25 -3.55
N GLU A 74 3.73 10.19 -2.60
CA GLU A 74 4.98 10.60 -1.95
C GLU A 74 5.67 9.43 -1.24
N ALA A 75 4.92 8.62 -0.48
CA ALA A 75 5.46 7.41 0.13
C ALA A 75 5.96 6.40 -0.92
N MET A 76 5.28 6.31 -2.06
CA MET A 76 5.73 5.48 -3.17
C MET A 76 7.04 5.99 -3.76
N GLN A 77 7.16 7.30 -4.00
CA GLN A 77 8.37 7.92 -4.50
C GLN A 77 9.56 7.69 -3.55
N GLN A 78 9.35 7.76 -2.23
CA GLN A 78 10.41 7.45 -1.25
C GLN A 78 10.94 6.01 -1.40
N LEU A 79 10.04 5.05 -1.60
CA LEU A 79 10.46 3.66 -1.82
C LEU A 79 11.15 3.48 -3.17
N ILE A 80 10.69 4.19 -4.21
CA ILE A 80 11.32 4.17 -5.54
C ILE A 80 12.72 4.80 -5.48
N GLU A 81 12.91 5.91 -4.78
CA GLU A 81 14.24 6.54 -4.65
C GLU A 81 15.25 5.61 -3.95
N LYS A 82 14.77 4.83 -2.97
CA LYS A 82 15.62 3.93 -2.18
C LYS A 82 15.92 2.59 -2.84
N HIS A 83 14.94 2.02 -3.56
CA HIS A 83 14.99 0.65 -4.10
C HIS A 83 14.88 0.57 -5.62
N GLY A 84 14.63 1.71 -6.28
CA GLY A 84 14.62 1.83 -7.73
C GLY A 84 16.02 1.61 -8.29
N LYS A 85 16.09 0.90 -9.41
CA LYS A 85 17.30 0.67 -10.19
C LYS A 85 17.53 1.80 -11.18
#